data_AF-A0A0B7BSZ2-F1
#
_entry.id   AF-A0A0B7BSZ2-F1
#
_cell.length_a   1.000
_cell.length_b   1.000
_cell.length_c   1.000
_cell.angle_alpha   90.00
_cell.angle_beta   90.00
_cell.angle_gamma   90.00
#
_symmetry.space_group_name_H-M   'P 1'
#
loop_
_entity.id
_entity.type
_entity.pdbx_description
1 polymer ?
#
loop_
_entity_poly.entity_id
_entity_poly.type
_entity_poly.pdbx_seq_one_letter_code
_entity_poly.pdbx_strand_id
1 'polypeptide(L)'
;MVQSFCNTLGSILQSTPKGNAETKWSYIRDAIYNSAKTTFGTQDRQNPDWFAANILELEPVIAEKRTVLLNHKNNPSAKSFLALRSARSVAQKTARRCANDYWQELCRNIQLFFDTGNIRGVHEGIRKAFGPTIKKTAPLKTKTGEVLIDRKKTDGTLGGTLSRVIFHQKYCN
;
A
#
# COMPACT_ATOMS: atom_id res chain seq x y z
N MET A 1 -20.38 21.72 -1.35
CA MET A 1 -19.75 20.69 -2.20
C MET A 1 -20.77 19.85 -2.96
N VAL A 2 -21.67 19.12 -2.30
CA VAL A 2 -22.68 18.27 -2.97
C VAL A 2 -23.58 19.08 -3.92
N GLN A 3 -24.06 20.25 -3.50
CA GLN A 3 -24.89 21.12 -4.34
C GLN A 3 -24.15 21.61 -5.61
N SER A 4 -22.84 21.87 -5.51
CA SER A 4 -22.01 22.28 -6.65
C SER A 4 -21.93 21.17 -7.69
N PHE A 5 -21.74 19.92 -7.26
CA PHE A 5 -21.70 18.74 -8.12
C PHE A 5 -23.02 18.55 -8.88
N CYS A 6 -24.15 18.64 -8.17
CA CYS A 6 -25.49 18.53 -8.76
C CYS A 6 -25.72 19.61 -9.83
N ASN A 7 -25.32 20.86 -9.55
CA ASN A 7 -25.49 21.96 -10.48
C ASN A 7 -24.61 21.80 -11.74
N THR A 8 -23.33 21.41 -11.57
CA THR A 8 -22.42 21.16 -12.71
C THR A 8 -22.89 20.00 -13.58
N LEU A 9 -23.36 18.90 -12.97
CA LEU A 9 -23.88 17.77 -13.73
C LEU A 9 -25.17 18.08 -14.45
N GLY A 10 -26.09 18.77 -13.78
CA GLY A 10 -27.37 19.19 -14.36
C GLY A 10 -27.15 20.02 -15.62
N SER A 11 -26.17 20.93 -15.61
CA SER A 11 -25.82 21.75 -16.77
C SER A 11 -25.22 20.91 -17.92
N ILE A 12 -24.31 19.98 -17.63
CA ILE A 12 -23.65 19.15 -18.66
C ILE A 12 -24.65 18.19 -19.32
N LEU A 13 -25.61 17.64 -18.57
CA LEU A 13 -26.56 16.67 -19.11
C LEU A 13 -27.70 17.31 -19.93
N GLN A 14 -27.84 18.65 -19.94
CA GLN A 14 -28.81 19.35 -20.80
C GLN A 14 -28.46 19.24 -22.28
N SER A 15 -27.17 19.14 -22.63
CA SER A 15 -26.72 18.90 -24.00
C SER A 15 -26.65 17.39 -24.27
N THR A 16 -27.73 16.80 -24.78
CA THR A 16 -27.72 15.38 -25.18
C THR A 16 -27.00 15.19 -26.52
N PRO A 17 -25.97 14.32 -26.61
CA PRO A 17 -25.30 14.04 -27.88
C PRO A 17 -26.21 13.23 -28.82
N LYS A 18 -26.17 13.57 -30.11
CA LYS A 18 -26.78 12.77 -31.18
C LYS A 18 -25.85 11.60 -31.52
N GLY A 19 -26.39 10.38 -31.54
CA GLY A 19 -25.60 9.17 -31.78
C GLY A 19 -26.33 7.89 -31.39
N ASN A 20 -25.64 6.76 -31.52
CA ASN A 20 -26.13 5.46 -31.08
C ASN A 20 -26.12 5.34 -29.54
N ALA A 21 -26.63 4.23 -29.02
CA ALA A 21 -26.72 4.00 -27.57
C ALA A 21 -25.36 4.09 -26.86
N GLU A 22 -24.29 3.61 -27.50
CA GLU A 22 -22.94 3.61 -26.93
C GLU A 22 -22.39 5.03 -26.74
N THR A 23 -22.60 5.90 -27.73
CA THR A 23 -22.17 7.31 -27.67
C THR A 23 -22.87 8.05 -26.53
N LYS A 24 -24.18 7.81 -26.35
CA LYS A 24 -24.96 8.42 -25.28
C LYS A 24 -24.52 7.92 -23.90
N TRP A 25 -24.26 6.62 -23.77
CA TRP A 25 -23.80 6.04 -22.50
C TRP A 25 -22.39 6.48 -22.12
N SER A 26 -21.48 6.54 -23.08
CA SER A 26 -20.12 7.06 -22.85
C SER A 26 -20.17 8.51 -22.39
N TYR A 27 -20.99 9.35 -23.03
CA TYR A 27 -21.18 10.74 -22.63
C TYR A 27 -21.67 10.90 -21.18
N ILE A 28 -22.71 10.14 -20.79
CA ILE A 28 -23.24 10.18 -19.42
C ILE A 28 -22.17 9.74 -18.42
N ARG A 29 -21.43 8.66 -18.73
CA ARG A 29 -20.34 8.15 -17.90
C ARG A 29 -19.26 9.21 -17.70
N ASP A 30 -18.82 9.85 -18.77
CA ASP A 30 -17.76 10.85 -18.75
C ASP A 30 -18.22 12.14 -18.05
N ALA A 31 -19.46 12.57 -18.27
CA ALA A 31 -20.05 13.72 -17.58
C ALA A 31 -20.07 13.50 -16.05
N ILE A 32 -20.54 12.33 -15.60
CA ILE A 32 -20.55 11.94 -14.19
C ILE A 32 -19.14 11.90 -13.63
N TYR A 33 -18.23 11.21 -14.30
CA TYR A 33 -16.86 11.04 -13.85
C TYR A 33 -16.12 12.37 -13.76
N ASN A 34 -16.17 13.21 -14.80
CA ASN A 34 -15.47 14.49 -14.84
C ASN A 34 -16.04 15.48 -13.82
N SER A 35 -17.36 15.56 -13.66
CA SER A 35 -17.97 16.45 -12.66
C SER A 35 -17.61 16.02 -11.25
N ALA A 36 -17.59 14.71 -10.99
CA ALA A 36 -17.19 14.17 -9.69
C ALA A 36 -15.71 14.45 -9.44
N LYS A 37 -14.85 14.19 -10.43
CA LYS A 37 -13.42 14.45 -10.36
C LYS A 37 -13.10 15.93 -10.13
N THR A 38 -13.80 16.85 -10.80
CA THR A 38 -13.60 18.30 -10.61
C THR A 38 -14.09 18.77 -9.25
N THR A 39 -15.22 18.25 -8.77
CA THR A 39 -15.83 18.73 -7.51
C THR A 39 -15.20 18.11 -6.26
N PHE A 40 -14.90 16.82 -6.31
CA PHE A 40 -14.39 16.05 -5.17
C PHE A 40 -12.89 15.75 -5.27
N GLY A 41 -12.27 16.02 -6.42
CA GLY A 41 -10.89 15.65 -6.68
C GLY A 41 -10.72 14.15 -6.94
N THR A 42 -9.48 13.75 -7.19
CA THR A 42 -9.05 12.36 -7.07
C THR A 42 -8.45 12.16 -5.70
N GLN A 43 -8.93 11.16 -4.95
CA GLN A 43 -8.25 10.74 -3.73
C GLN A 43 -6.92 10.09 -4.14
N ASP A 44 -5.81 10.76 -3.89
CA ASP A 44 -4.51 10.13 -3.97
C ASP A 44 -4.51 8.97 -2.97
N ARG A 45 -4.15 7.77 -3.44
CA ARG A 45 -3.90 6.62 -2.58
C ARG A 45 -2.61 6.87 -1.79
N GLN A 46 -2.72 7.73 -0.80
CA GLN A 46 -1.70 7.97 0.21
C GLN A 46 -1.87 6.85 1.25
N ASN A 47 -1.38 5.66 0.96
CA ASN A 47 -0.96 4.77 2.03
C ASN A 47 0.56 4.88 2.12
N PRO A 48 1.08 6.02 2.67
CA PRO A 48 2.51 6.23 2.71
C PRO A 48 3.10 5.12 3.55
N ASP A 49 4.02 4.38 2.96
CA ASP A 49 4.89 3.50 3.72
C ASP A 49 5.79 4.34 4.64
N TRP A 50 6.55 3.68 5.51
CA TRP A 50 7.44 4.36 6.44
C TRP A 50 8.46 5.27 5.72
N PHE A 51 8.78 5.00 4.45
CA PHE A 51 9.73 5.78 3.68
C PHE A 51 9.09 7.06 3.14
N ALA A 52 7.93 6.95 2.48
CA ALA A 52 7.18 8.09 1.98
C ALA A 52 6.75 9.04 3.11
N ALA A 53 6.38 8.50 4.28
CA ALA A 53 6.03 9.29 5.45
C ALA A 53 7.21 10.12 6.00
N ASN A 54 8.45 9.65 5.80
CA ASN A 54 9.66 10.27 6.33
C ASN A 54 10.57 10.85 5.23
N ILE A 55 10.03 11.06 4.03
CA ILE A 55 10.84 11.46 2.87
C ILE A 55 11.58 12.78 3.09
N LEU A 56 10.91 13.75 3.75
CA LEU A 56 11.49 15.07 4.04
C LEU A 56 12.75 15.00 4.92
N GLU A 57 12.82 14.00 5.79
CA GLU A 57 13.98 13.78 6.68
C GLU A 57 15.05 12.92 6.00
N LEU A 58 14.64 11.94 5.19
CA LEU A 58 15.55 10.99 4.54
C LEU A 58 16.23 11.56 3.30
N GLU A 59 15.51 12.38 2.53
CA GLU A 59 15.99 12.98 1.28
C GLU A 59 17.32 13.74 1.42
N PRO A 60 17.51 14.67 2.37
CA PRO A 60 18.78 15.39 2.48
C PRO A 60 19.96 14.46 2.79
N VAL A 61 19.75 13.47 3.66
CA VAL A 61 20.81 12.53 4.05
C VAL A 61 21.13 11.54 2.92
N ILE A 62 20.12 11.14 2.13
CA ILE A 62 20.31 10.33 0.92
C ILE A 62 21.06 11.13 -0.14
N ALA A 63 20.71 12.40 -0.35
CA ALA A 63 21.37 13.29 -1.28
C ALA A 63 22.84 13.47 -0.91
N GLU A 64 23.14 13.77 0.36
CA GLU A 64 24.53 13.88 0.85
C GLU A 64 25.31 12.58 0.68
N LYS A 65 24.71 11.43 1.01
CA LYS A 65 25.36 10.13 0.75
C LYS A 65 25.69 9.94 -0.73
N ARG A 66 24.80 10.37 -1.64
CA ARG A 66 25.01 10.28 -3.09
C ARG A 66 26.13 11.21 -3.55
N THR A 67 26.18 12.45 -3.07
CA THR A 67 27.25 13.41 -3.44
C THR A 67 28.62 12.93 -2.96
N VAL A 68 28.72 12.46 -1.72
CA VAL A 68 29.97 11.91 -1.17
C VAL A 68 30.41 10.64 -1.90
N LEU A 69 29.46 9.79 -2.30
CA LEU A 69 29.77 8.61 -3.11
C LEU A 69 30.33 8.98 -4.49
N LEU A 70 29.75 9.99 -5.15
CA LEU A 70 30.27 10.49 -6.43
C LEU A 70 31.70 11.05 -6.27
N ASN A 71 31.93 11.84 -5.22
CA ASN A 71 33.26 12.38 -4.92
C ASN A 71 34.30 11.27 -4.68
N HIS A 72 33.93 10.22 -3.95
CA HIS A 72 34.81 9.07 -3.73
C HIS A 72 35.09 8.28 -5.02
N LYS A 73 34.09 8.12 -5.90
CA LYS A 73 34.28 7.48 -7.21
C LYS A 73 35.20 8.27 -8.13
N ASN A 74 35.07 9.60 -8.12
CA ASN A 74 35.89 10.49 -8.95
C ASN A 74 37.32 10.60 -8.43
N ASN A 75 37.50 10.63 -7.10
CA ASN A 75 38.81 10.71 -6.47
C ASN A 75 38.92 9.76 -5.24
N PRO A 76 39.26 8.49 -5.48
CA PRO A 76 39.44 7.51 -4.41
C PRO A 76 40.63 7.90 -3.51
N SER A 77 40.36 8.19 -2.24
CA SER A 77 41.38 8.50 -1.23
C SER A 77 40.93 8.05 0.15
N ALA A 78 41.86 7.95 1.11
CA ALA A 78 41.54 7.62 2.50
C ALA A 78 40.53 8.62 3.11
N LYS A 79 40.68 9.92 2.81
CA LYS A 79 39.76 10.97 3.26
C LYS A 79 38.37 10.82 2.65
N SER A 80 38.28 10.58 1.33
CA SER A 80 36.97 10.40 0.67
C SER A 80 36.27 9.11 1.11
N PHE A 81 37.04 8.07 1.43
CA PHE A 81 36.52 6.85 2.02
C PHE A 81 35.94 7.07 3.43
N LEU A 82 36.66 7.78 4.32
CA LEU A 82 36.16 8.10 5.66
C LEU A 82 34.91 8.97 5.62
N ALA A 83 34.87 9.97 4.73
CA ALA A 83 33.67 10.78 4.50
C ALA A 83 32.48 9.93 4.04
N LEU A 84 32.70 9.01 3.09
CA LEU A 84 31.66 8.08 2.63
C LEU A 84 31.17 7.15 3.74
N ARG A 85 32.09 6.65 4.58
CA ARG A 85 31.74 5.82 5.73
C ARG A 85 30.87 6.59 6.73
N SER A 86 31.22 7.84 7.01
CA SER A 86 30.43 8.72 7.88
C SER A 86 29.04 8.98 7.31
N ALA A 87 28.94 9.43 6.05
CA ALA A 87 27.67 9.70 5.38
C ALA A 87 26.76 8.46 5.31
N ARG A 88 27.34 7.26 5.09
CA ARG A 88 26.61 5.99 5.17
C ARG A 88 26.08 5.72 6.58
N SER A 89 26.89 5.96 7.61
CA SER A 89 26.47 5.78 9.00
C SER A 89 25.31 6.70 9.37
N VAL A 90 25.37 7.97 8.97
CA VAL A 90 24.29 8.94 9.20
C VAL A 90 23.02 8.50 8.48
N ALA A 91 23.09 8.21 7.17
CA ALA A 91 21.94 7.73 6.39
C ALA A 91 21.29 6.49 7.00
N GLN A 92 22.11 5.54 7.47
CA GLN A 92 21.63 4.31 8.08
C GLN A 92 20.96 4.56 9.44
N LYS A 93 21.54 5.43 10.28
CA LYS A 93 20.95 5.81 11.57
C LYS A 93 19.61 6.51 11.39
N THR A 94 19.55 7.51 10.49
CA THR A 94 18.32 8.24 10.19
C THR A 94 17.24 7.30 9.65
N ALA A 95 17.57 6.45 8.67
CA ALA A 95 16.62 5.47 8.13
C ALA A 95 16.05 4.53 9.19
N ARG A 96 16.90 4.01 10.09
CA ARG A 96 16.45 3.15 11.19
C ARG A 96 15.54 3.89 12.16
N ARG A 97 15.90 5.13 12.52
CA ARG A 97 15.06 5.96 13.39
C ARG A 97 13.69 6.20 12.76
N CYS A 98 13.64 6.74 11.55
CA CYS A 98 12.40 7.01 10.83
C CYS A 98 11.50 5.78 10.70
N ALA A 99 12.09 4.62 10.37
CA ALA A 99 11.35 3.36 10.32
C ALA A 99 10.80 2.98 11.70
N ASN A 100 11.63 3.00 12.74
CA ASN A 100 11.22 2.63 14.09
C ASN A 100 10.12 3.54 14.62
N ASP A 101 10.28 4.86 14.51
CA ASP A 101 9.32 5.84 15.00
C ASP A 101 7.97 5.66 14.29
N TYR A 102 8.00 5.45 12.97
CA TYR A 102 6.79 5.15 12.20
C TYR A 102 6.09 3.87 12.68
N TRP A 103 6.84 2.79 12.89
CA TRP A 103 6.27 1.50 13.33
C TRP A 103 5.75 1.57 14.76
N GLN A 104 6.45 2.26 15.66
CA GLN A 104 6.00 2.51 17.03
C GLN A 104 4.69 3.29 17.04
N GLU A 105 4.61 4.36 16.27
CA GLU A 105 3.39 5.17 16.18
C GLU A 105 2.24 4.40 15.55
N LEU A 106 2.49 3.58 14.52
CA LEU A 106 1.47 2.71 13.93
C LEU A 106 0.93 1.70 14.95
N CYS A 107 1.81 1.03 15.70
CA CYS A 107 1.41 0.08 16.74
C CYS A 107 0.63 0.77 17.86
N ARG A 108 1.08 1.95 18.32
CA ARG A 108 0.40 2.75 19.33
C ARG A 108 -1.03 3.11 18.89
N ASN A 109 -1.20 3.51 17.63
CA ASN A 109 -2.53 3.83 17.09
C ASN A 109 -3.43 2.60 16.97
N ILE A 110 -2.90 1.44 16.55
CA ILE A 110 -3.67 0.18 16.52
C ILE A 110 -4.16 -0.18 17.93
N GLN A 111 -3.28 -0.08 18.93
CA GLN A 111 -3.64 -0.35 20.32
C GLN A 111 -4.73 0.62 20.80
N LEU A 112 -4.58 1.92 20.53
CA LEU A 112 -5.60 2.92 20.88
C LEU A 112 -6.96 2.64 20.23
N PHE A 113 -6.99 2.23 18.95
CA PHE A 113 -8.24 1.85 18.29
C PHE A 113 -8.87 0.60 18.91
N PHE A 114 -8.05 -0.34 19.36
CA PHE A 114 -8.52 -1.52 20.05
C PHE A 114 -9.14 -1.15 21.41
N ASP A 115 -8.43 -0.36 22.21
CA ASP A 115 -8.87 0.05 23.55
C ASP A 115 -10.15 0.89 23.51
N THR A 116 -10.36 1.66 22.43
CA THR A 116 -11.58 2.48 22.22
C THR A 116 -12.72 1.72 21.54
N GLY A 117 -12.54 0.43 21.21
CA GLY A 117 -13.55 -0.37 20.51
C GLY A 117 -13.73 -0.04 19.02
N ASN A 118 -12.83 0.76 18.42
CA ASN A 118 -12.87 1.10 17.01
C ASN A 118 -12.28 -0.02 16.13
N ILE A 119 -13.08 -1.07 15.90
CA ILE A 119 -12.67 -2.23 15.08
C ILE A 119 -12.26 -1.84 13.66
N ARG A 120 -12.91 -0.82 13.06
CA ARG A 120 -12.53 -0.34 11.72
C ARG A 120 -11.12 0.24 11.71
N GLY A 121 -10.77 1.04 12.72
CA GLY A 121 -9.43 1.61 12.90
C GLY A 121 -8.37 0.52 13.08
N VAL A 122 -8.66 -0.51 13.89
CA VAL A 122 -7.77 -1.68 14.05
C VAL A 122 -7.52 -2.36 12.71
N HIS A 123 -8.57 -2.64 11.95
CA HIS A 123 -8.47 -3.28 10.64
C HIS A 123 -7.67 -2.43 9.64
N GLU A 124 -7.92 -1.11 9.60
CA GLU A 124 -7.18 -0.17 8.75
C GLU A 124 -5.69 -0.11 9.13
N GLY A 125 -5.36 -0.06 10.42
CA GLY A 125 -3.98 -0.07 10.91
C GLY A 125 -3.23 -1.37 10.58
N ILE A 126 -3.86 -2.53 10.78
CA ILE A 126 -3.30 -3.84 10.38
C ILE A 126 -3.08 -3.89 8.86
N ARG A 127 -4.05 -3.41 8.07
CA ARG A 127 -3.91 -3.34 6.60
C ARG A 127 -2.76 -2.41 6.20
N LYS A 128 -2.54 -1.31 6.93
CA LYS A 128 -1.40 -0.41 6.69
C LYS A 128 -0.07 -1.07 7.03
N ALA A 129 -0.02 -1.92 8.06
CA ALA A 129 1.19 -2.63 8.45
C ALA A 129 1.61 -3.73 7.46
N PHE A 130 0.66 -4.57 7.03
CA PHE A 130 0.96 -5.75 6.19
C PHE A 130 0.65 -5.56 4.70
N GLY A 131 0.03 -4.43 4.34
CA GLY A 131 -0.47 -4.21 2.98
C GLY A 131 -1.74 -5.02 2.67
N PRO A 132 -2.12 -5.11 1.39
CA PRO A 132 -3.23 -5.93 0.96
C PRO A 132 -2.99 -7.40 1.33
N THR A 133 -3.97 -8.04 1.99
CA THR A 133 -3.89 -9.47 2.28
C THR A 133 -3.83 -10.27 0.98
N ILE A 134 -2.67 -10.88 0.70
CA ILE A 134 -2.50 -11.77 -0.45
C ILE A 134 -3.28 -13.05 -0.14
N LYS A 135 -4.46 -13.21 -0.73
CA LYS A 135 -5.19 -14.48 -0.70
C LYS A 135 -4.48 -15.46 -1.63
N LYS A 136 -3.58 -16.28 -1.08
CA LYS A 136 -3.05 -17.44 -1.79
C LYS A 136 -4.08 -18.56 -1.68
N THR A 137 -4.94 -18.70 -2.68
CA THR A 137 -5.82 -19.86 -2.78
C THR A 137 -5.01 -21.02 -3.33
N ALA A 138 -4.58 -21.92 -2.45
CA ALA A 138 -4.06 -23.22 -2.89
C ALA A 138 -5.25 -24.11 -3.26
N PRO A 139 -5.31 -24.66 -4.49
CA PRO A 139 -6.35 -25.61 -4.84
C PRO A 139 -6.21 -26.85 -3.97
N LEU A 140 -7.28 -27.24 -3.27
CA LEU A 140 -7.30 -28.49 -2.52
C LEU A 140 -7.24 -29.64 -3.51
N LYS A 141 -6.35 -30.61 -3.26
CA LYS A 141 -6.18 -31.78 -4.11
C LYS A 141 -6.64 -33.05 -3.41
N THR A 142 -7.20 -33.98 -4.16
CA THR A 142 -7.45 -35.35 -3.69
C THR A 142 -6.13 -36.08 -3.43
N LYS A 143 -6.19 -37.25 -2.79
CA LYS A 143 -5.02 -38.14 -2.62
C LYS A 143 -4.39 -38.54 -3.97
N THR A 144 -5.17 -38.53 -5.05
CA THR A 144 -4.73 -38.82 -6.42
C THR A 144 -4.15 -37.60 -7.15
N GLY A 145 -4.16 -36.41 -6.53
CA GLY A 145 -3.54 -35.19 -7.07
C GLY A 145 -4.46 -34.32 -7.92
N GLU A 146 -5.73 -34.69 -8.07
CA GLU A 146 -6.72 -33.93 -8.83
C GLU A 146 -7.25 -32.73 -8.02
N VAL A 147 -7.42 -31.58 -8.68
CA VAL A 147 -7.93 -30.36 -8.03
C VAL A 147 -9.42 -30.51 -7.77
N LEU A 148 -9.82 -30.33 -6.51
CA LEU A 148 -11.21 -30.35 -6.07
C LEU A 148 -11.90 -29.05 -6.48
N ILE A 149 -12.78 -29.14 -7.49
CA ILE A 149 -13.51 -28.00 -8.06
C ILE A 149 -14.87 -27.79 -7.35
N ASP A 150 -15.38 -28.80 -6.64
CA ASP A 150 -16.75 -28.78 -6.09
C ASP A 150 -16.78 -28.88 -4.55
N ARG A 151 -17.51 -27.95 -3.90
CA ARG A 151 -17.66 -27.89 -2.44
C ARG A 151 -18.65 -28.92 -1.89
N LYS A 152 -19.47 -29.54 -2.75
CA LYS A 152 -20.56 -30.46 -2.34
C LYS A 152 -20.11 -31.84 -1.84
N LYS A 153 -18.81 -32.16 -1.87
CA LYS A 153 -18.26 -33.45 -1.39
C LYS A 153 -17.40 -33.31 -0.13
N THR A 154 -17.79 -32.46 0.82
CA THR A 154 -17.07 -32.34 2.11
C THR A 154 -17.82 -32.96 3.30
N ASP A 155 -18.97 -33.57 3.06
CA ASP A 155 -19.76 -34.25 4.09
C ASP A 155 -19.58 -35.77 3.96
N GLY A 156 -18.44 -36.26 4.42
CA GLY A 156 -18.21 -37.70 4.50
C GLY A 156 -16.75 -38.08 4.42
N THR A 157 -16.17 -38.34 5.60
CA THR A 157 -14.97 -39.18 5.75
C THR A 157 -13.63 -38.50 5.46
N LEU A 158 -13.18 -37.61 6.35
CA LEU A 158 -11.74 -37.45 6.62
C LEU A 158 -11.49 -37.20 8.11
N GLY A 159 -11.59 -38.26 8.90
CA GLY A 159 -10.75 -38.38 10.10
C GLY A 159 -9.31 -38.59 9.65
N GLY A 160 -8.38 -37.79 10.18
CA GLY A 160 -6.96 -37.96 9.88
C GLY A 160 -6.15 -36.68 10.02
N THR A 161 -5.63 -36.46 11.22
CA THR A 161 -4.38 -35.79 11.57
C THR A 161 -4.00 -34.55 10.74
N LEU A 162 -4.30 -33.37 11.30
CA LEU A 162 -3.69 -32.10 10.88
C LEU A 162 -2.19 -32.14 11.16
N SER A 163 -1.39 -32.55 10.16
CA SER A 163 0.05 -32.33 10.18
C SER A 163 0.31 -30.82 10.17
N ARG A 164 0.88 -30.36 11.28
CA ARG A 164 1.34 -28.99 11.54
C ARG A 164 2.43 -28.62 10.53
N VAL A 165 2.06 -27.94 9.44
CA VAL A 165 3.06 -27.32 8.55
C VAL A 165 3.56 -26.05 9.24
N ILE A 166 4.78 -26.13 9.75
CA ILE A 166 5.54 -25.03 10.34
C ILE A 166 5.77 -23.99 9.23
N PHE A 167 5.14 -22.82 9.35
CA PHE A 167 5.51 -21.65 8.56
C PHE A 167 6.79 -21.05 9.14
N HIS A 168 7.91 -21.32 8.48
CA HIS A 168 9.17 -20.64 8.76
C HIS A 168 9.14 -19.27 8.08
N GLN A 169 8.70 -18.25 8.81
CA GLN A 169 8.71 -16.85 8.35
C GLN A 169 10.15 -16.34 8.44
N LYS A 170 10.88 -16.40 7.32
CA LYS A 170 12.26 -15.92 7.23
C LYS A 170 12.28 -14.48 6.73
N TYR A 171 12.16 -13.50 7.64
CA TYR A 171 12.50 -12.11 7.34
C TYR A 171 13.06 -11.40 8.58
N CYS A 172 14.33 -11.67 8.88
CA CYS A 172 15.26 -10.73 9.54
C CYS A 172 16.67 -11.08 9.04
N ASN A 173 17.21 -10.25 8.16
CA ASN A 173 18.63 -9.98 7.96
C ASN A 173 18.75 -8.62 7.24
#